data_AF-A0A7C4Z3H1-F1
#
_entry.id   AF-A0A7C4Z3H1-F1
#
_cell.length_a   1.000
_cell.length_b   1.000
_cell.length_c   1.000
_cell.angle_alpha   90.00
_cell.angle_beta   90.00
_cell.angle_gamma   90.00
#
_symmetry.space_group_name_H-M   'P 1'
#
loop_
_entity.id
_entity.type
_entity.pdbx_description
1 polymer ?
#
loop_
_entity_poly.entity_id
_entity_poly.type
_entity_poly.pdbx_seq_one_letter_code
_entity_poly.pdbx_strand_id
1 'polypeptide(L)'
;MKKVLLATLGESPAVVTEAIDRLQKDGIFIDYVVLFTTNDAASREATYLLSAHLPKYYGEKPVLYDIRILDKFFDVDSDESAVEFMEQACSALRDYRKKSWEVYVCIAGGRKAMSALLTLAVQFHGAQRLFHVLVADPELEEEGHVLKLRNKTEKEQNRVLHPGVEKIKLVNLPFIGIFPLMSEIVAGLKGEDVSSGVKDLLSQNGLLSDGGTTGLGKLVLGVLERVEALPDPREGECEISLAKKEPKEKEETEKWAKRLANRFLFIKRIEDIGWKEGESRVKVEENFLTVFLPGRKVQGIGFRLTTTAKTEGQLERAMDEIERWIEKEKR
;
A
#
# COMPACT_ATOMS: atom_id res chain seq x y z
N MET A 1 -7.20 -7.00 -18.23
CA MET A 1 -7.32 -6.80 -16.77
C MET A 1 -5.98 -6.29 -16.25
N LYS A 2 -5.96 -5.30 -15.35
CA LYS A 2 -4.71 -4.74 -14.81
C LYS A 2 -4.11 -5.69 -13.76
N LYS A 3 -2.78 -5.77 -13.69
CA LYS A 3 -2.02 -6.59 -12.75
C LYS A 3 -1.14 -5.73 -11.84
N VAL A 4 -1.22 -5.94 -10.53
CA VAL A 4 -0.44 -5.21 -9.54
C VAL A 4 0.42 -6.16 -8.71
N LEU A 5 1.69 -5.79 -8.51
CA LEU A 5 2.59 -6.41 -7.56
C LEU A 5 2.59 -5.59 -6.26
N LEU A 6 2.09 -6.19 -5.19
CA LEU A 6 2.27 -5.70 -3.82
C LEU A 6 3.53 -6.34 -3.24
N ALA A 7 4.53 -5.54 -2.88
CA ALA A 7 5.78 -6.07 -2.34
C ALA A 7 6.17 -5.38 -1.03
N THR A 8 6.59 -6.16 -0.04
CA THR A 8 7.37 -5.60 1.08
C THR A 8 8.78 -5.28 0.59
N LEU A 9 9.32 -4.15 1.04
CA LEU A 9 10.65 -3.66 0.69
C LEU A 9 11.42 -3.33 1.97
N GLY A 10 12.70 -3.69 1.95
CA GLY A 10 13.69 -3.29 2.95
C GLY A 10 14.97 -2.90 2.23
N GLU A 11 16.08 -3.49 2.64
CA GLU A 11 17.41 -3.07 2.17
C GLU A 11 17.82 -3.68 0.83
N SER A 12 17.11 -4.70 0.33
CA SER A 12 17.44 -5.41 -0.92
C SER A 12 16.40 -5.11 -2.00
N PRO A 13 16.55 -4.04 -2.81
CA PRO A 13 15.60 -3.72 -3.88
C PRO A 13 15.50 -4.77 -4.98
N ALA A 14 16.53 -5.61 -5.14
CA ALA A 14 16.57 -6.67 -6.15
C ALA A 14 15.39 -7.65 -6.04
N VAL A 15 14.88 -7.90 -4.83
CA VAL A 15 13.73 -8.81 -4.63
C VAL A 15 12.46 -8.37 -5.38
N VAL A 16 12.31 -7.07 -5.65
CA VAL A 16 11.18 -6.52 -6.41
C VAL A 16 11.40 -6.74 -7.91
N THR A 17 12.59 -6.44 -8.43
CA THR A 17 12.91 -6.65 -9.86
C THR A 17 12.93 -8.12 -10.21
N GLU A 18 13.47 -8.97 -9.33
CA GLU A 18 13.46 -10.42 -9.49
C GLU A 18 12.04 -10.99 -9.53
N ALA A 19 11.13 -10.50 -8.68
CA ALA A 19 9.73 -10.86 -8.72
C ALA A 19 9.10 -10.51 -10.08
N ILE A 20 9.36 -9.30 -10.59
CA ILE A 20 8.83 -8.83 -11.87
C ILE A 20 9.37 -9.69 -13.02
N ASP A 21 10.69 -9.87 -13.11
CA ASP A 21 11.33 -10.65 -14.17
C ASP A 21 10.82 -12.10 -14.21
N ARG A 22 10.68 -12.70 -13.03
CA ARG A 22 10.25 -14.08 -12.94
C ARG A 22 8.76 -14.25 -13.26
N LEU A 23 7.92 -13.32 -12.82
CA LEU A 23 6.50 -13.30 -13.21
C LEU A 23 6.36 -13.08 -14.72
N GLN A 24 7.14 -12.17 -15.31
CA GLN A 24 7.15 -11.93 -16.75
C GLN A 24 7.54 -13.19 -17.52
N LYS A 25 8.53 -13.95 -17.04
CA LYS A 25 8.90 -15.25 -17.61
C LYS A 25 7.79 -16.29 -17.51
N ASP A 26 7.00 -16.26 -16.44
CA ASP A 26 5.79 -17.08 -16.26
C ASP A 26 4.60 -16.56 -17.11
N GLY A 27 4.77 -15.53 -17.95
CA GLY A 27 3.73 -14.95 -18.81
C GLY A 27 2.85 -13.89 -18.12
N ILE A 28 3.24 -13.44 -16.93
CA ILE A 28 2.50 -12.49 -16.09
C ILE A 28 3.21 -11.13 -16.14
N PHE A 29 2.66 -10.21 -16.93
CA PHE A 29 3.20 -8.85 -17.09
C PHE A 29 2.56 -7.90 -16.08
N ILE A 30 3.36 -7.39 -15.14
CA ILE A 30 2.90 -6.46 -14.10
C ILE A 30 2.72 -5.05 -14.67
N ASP A 31 1.56 -4.44 -14.43
CA ASP A 31 1.31 -3.04 -14.80
C ASP A 31 1.78 -2.06 -13.73
N TYR A 32 1.56 -2.41 -12.46
CA TYR A 32 1.78 -1.54 -11.32
C TYR A 32 2.54 -2.24 -10.20
N VAL A 33 3.43 -1.50 -9.53
CA VAL A 33 4.10 -1.94 -8.29
C VAL A 33 3.65 -1.04 -7.15
N VAL A 34 3.33 -1.64 -6.01
CA VAL A 34 3.05 -0.95 -4.76
C VAL A 34 3.97 -1.50 -3.69
N LEU A 35 4.73 -0.62 -3.07
CA LEU A 35 5.73 -1.00 -2.07
C LEU A 35 5.21 -0.75 -0.66
N PHE A 36 5.44 -1.67 0.25
CA PHE A 36 5.32 -1.47 1.69
C PHE A 36 6.71 -1.42 2.29
N THR A 37 7.08 -0.34 2.95
CA THR A 37 8.45 -0.11 3.43
C THR A 37 8.47 0.62 4.76
N THR A 38 9.58 0.58 5.48
CA THR A 38 9.88 1.40 6.66
C THR A 38 10.56 2.71 6.26
N ASN A 39 10.57 3.71 7.17
CA ASN A 39 11.19 5.02 6.93
C ASN A 39 12.70 5.07 7.27
N ASP A 40 13.35 3.93 7.50
CA ASP A 40 14.79 3.90 7.75
C ASP A 40 15.61 4.27 6.50
N ALA A 41 16.86 4.71 6.71
CA ALA A 41 17.70 5.26 5.64
C ALA A 41 17.97 4.27 4.51
N ALA A 42 18.18 2.99 4.82
CA ALA A 42 18.48 1.97 3.80
C ALA A 42 17.23 1.67 2.97
N SER A 43 16.07 1.50 3.61
CA SER A 43 14.79 1.28 2.92
C SER A 43 14.37 2.46 2.03
N ARG A 44 14.64 3.71 2.47
CA ARG A 44 14.44 4.91 1.65
C ARG A 44 15.34 4.93 0.42
N GLU A 45 16.62 4.59 0.60
CA GLU A 45 17.57 4.48 -0.51
C GLU A 45 17.13 3.40 -1.50
N ALA A 46 16.65 2.25 -1.02
CA ALA A 46 16.18 1.15 -1.86
C ALA A 46 14.95 1.59 -2.67
N THR A 47 14.04 2.33 -2.04
CA THR A 47 12.87 2.93 -2.69
C THR A 47 13.27 3.93 -3.78
N TYR A 48 14.23 4.83 -3.49
CA TYR A 48 14.74 5.80 -4.46
C TYR A 48 15.39 5.12 -5.67
N LEU A 49 16.23 4.12 -5.40
CA LEU A 49 16.88 3.32 -6.42
C LEU A 49 15.83 2.66 -7.34
N LEU A 50 14.82 1.99 -6.78
CA LEU A 50 13.75 1.37 -7.58
C LEU A 50 12.93 2.39 -8.36
N SER A 51 12.62 3.54 -7.76
CA SER A 51 11.85 4.62 -8.40
C SER A 51 12.54 5.14 -9.66
N ALA A 52 13.87 5.24 -9.64
CA ALA A 52 14.66 5.65 -10.79
C ALA A 52 14.89 4.50 -11.79
N HIS A 53 15.08 3.29 -11.28
CA HIS A 53 15.50 2.13 -12.05
C HIS A 53 14.37 1.51 -12.89
N LEU A 54 13.18 1.31 -12.31
CA LEU A 54 12.06 0.65 -12.98
C LEU A 54 11.69 1.29 -14.33
N PRO A 55 11.43 2.61 -14.44
CA PRO A 55 11.08 3.22 -15.73
C PRO A 55 12.25 3.19 -16.73
N LYS A 56 13.49 3.21 -16.24
CA LYS A 56 14.69 3.20 -17.10
C LYS A 56 14.94 1.82 -17.71
N TYR A 57 14.75 0.76 -16.92
CA TYR A 57 15.02 -0.61 -17.35
C TYR A 57 13.85 -1.20 -18.15
N TYR A 58 12.61 -1.05 -17.64
CA TYR A 58 11.44 -1.67 -18.25
C TYR A 58 10.67 -0.74 -19.21
N GLY A 59 10.98 0.56 -19.24
CA GLY A 59 10.26 1.54 -20.05
C GLY A 59 8.92 1.94 -19.42
N GLU A 60 7.81 1.66 -20.11
CA GLU A 60 6.48 2.12 -19.67
C GLU A 60 5.91 1.34 -18.48
N LYS A 61 6.23 0.04 -18.34
CA LYS A 61 5.65 -0.84 -17.32
C LYS A 61 6.68 -1.84 -16.79
N PRO A 62 6.68 -2.15 -15.49
CA PRO A 62 5.70 -1.70 -14.50
C PRO A 62 5.92 -0.27 -14.01
N VAL A 63 4.83 0.42 -13.67
CA VAL A 63 4.86 1.74 -13.03
C VAL A 63 4.88 1.57 -11.52
N LEU A 64 5.82 2.23 -10.83
CA LEU A 64 5.76 2.36 -9.38
C LEU A 64 4.59 3.28 -9.01
N TYR A 65 3.49 2.66 -8.57
CA TYR A 65 2.19 3.30 -8.46
C TYR A 65 1.99 3.98 -7.10
N ASP A 66 2.39 3.32 -6.01
CA ASP A 66 2.27 3.82 -4.64
C ASP A 66 3.42 3.28 -3.77
N ILE A 67 3.81 4.05 -2.76
CA ILE A 67 4.80 3.66 -1.74
C ILE A 67 4.17 3.93 -0.38
N ARG A 68 3.97 2.85 0.37
CA ARG A 68 3.33 2.81 1.68
C ARG A 68 4.40 2.75 2.77
N ILE A 69 4.81 3.92 3.25
CA ILE A 69 5.85 4.04 4.28
C ILE A 69 5.23 3.92 5.68
N LEU A 70 5.78 3.05 6.51
CA LEU A 70 5.52 2.98 7.94
C LEU A 70 6.43 3.99 8.65
N ASP A 71 5.81 5.01 9.24
CA ASP A 71 6.50 6.23 9.65
C ASP A 71 6.73 6.31 11.16
N LYS A 72 5.82 5.72 11.95
CA LYS A 72 5.89 5.80 13.42
C LYS A 72 6.99 4.93 14.02
N PHE A 73 7.52 3.98 13.25
CA PHE A 73 8.41 2.96 13.78
C PHE A 73 9.50 2.62 12.75
N PHE A 74 10.75 2.59 13.21
CA PHE A 74 11.88 2.07 12.42
C PHE A 74 11.73 0.58 12.11
N ASP A 75 10.82 -0.09 12.81
CA ASP A 75 10.52 -1.52 12.71
C ASP A 75 9.02 -1.76 12.94
N VAL A 76 8.53 -2.97 12.71
CA VAL A 76 7.20 -3.37 13.20
C VAL A 76 7.41 -4.14 14.50
N ASP A 77 7.64 -3.40 15.58
CA ASP A 77 8.03 -3.93 16.90
C ASP A 77 6.97 -3.71 18.00
N SER A 78 5.84 -3.07 17.67
CA SER A 78 4.72 -2.82 18.58
C SER A 78 3.37 -3.23 17.98
N ASP A 79 2.37 -3.46 18.83
CA ASP A 79 1.00 -3.76 18.40
C ASP A 79 0.41 -2.63 17.55
N GLU A 80 0.70 -1.37 17.88
CA GLU A 80 0.24 -0.21 17.10
C GLU A 80 0.87 -0.18 15.70
N SER A 81 2.16 -0.51 15.59
CA SER A 81 2.88 -0.60 14.31
C SER A 81 2.31 -1.71 13.43
N ALA A 82 1.95 -2.85 14.04
CA ALA A 82 1.37 -3.98 13.36
C ALA A 82 -0.04 -3.66 12.86
N VAL A 83 -0.86 -3.02 13.69
CA VAL A 83 -2.21 -2.53 13.32
C VAL A 83 -2.13 -1.53 12.17
N GLU A 84 -1.22 -0.56 12.23
CA GLU A 84 -1.02 0.41 11.15
C GLU A 84 -0.65 -0.28 9.83
N PHE A 85 0.31 -1.21 9.86
CA PHE A 85 0.69 -1.96 8.68
C PHE A 85 -0.47 -2.78 8.12
N MET A 86 -1.19 -3.49 8.98
CA MET A 86 -2.35 -4.29 8.60
C MET A 86 -3.45 -3.46 7.95
N GLU A 87 -3.76 -2.26 8.48
CA GLU A 87 -4.70 -1.34 7.83
C GLU A 87 -4.26 -0.96 6.43
N GLN A 88 -2.98 -0.61 6.25
CA GLN A 88 -2.45 -0.25 4.94
C GLN A 88 -2.47 -1.44 3.97
N ALA A 89 -2.10 -2.64 4.43
CA ALA A 89 -2.08 -3.84 3.60
C ALA A 89 -3.50 -4.28 3.20
N CYS A 90 -4.41 -4.39 4.17
CA CYS A 90 -5.81 -4.75 3.93
C CYS A 90 -6.51 -3.74 3.03
N SER A 91 -6.29 -2.44 3.23
CA SER A 91 -6.84 -1.38 2.37
C SER A 91 -6.37 -1.51 0.91
N ALA A 92 -5.06 -1.74 0.68
CA ALA A 92 -4.53 -1.97 -0.67
C ALA A 92 -5.18 -3.19 -1.34
N LEU A 93 -5.18 -4.34 -0.65
CA LEU A 93 -5.73 -5.58 -1.16
C LEU A 93 -7.21 -5.45 -1.49
N ARG A 94 -7.99 -4.86 -0.57
CA ARG A 94 -9.42 -4.59 -0.75
C ARG A 94 -9.66 -3.75 -2.00
N ASP A 95 -8.92 -2.64 -2.15
CA ASP A 95 -9.16 -1.69 -3.23
C ASP A 95 -8.81 -2.26 -4.60
N TYR A 96 -7.65 -2.91 -4.74
CA TYR A 96 -7.28 -3.51 -6.02
C TYR A 96 -8.20 -4.67 -6.40
N ARG A 97 -8.67 -5.46 -5.43
CA ARG A 97 -9.71 -6.47 -5.66
C ARG A 97 -11.03 -5.85 -6.10
N LYS A 98 -11.52 -4.81 -5.41
CA LYS A 98 -12.76 -4.10 -5.78
C LYS A 98 -12.66 -3.46 -7.17
N LYS A 99 -11.46 -3.04 -7.61
CA LYS A 99 -11.18 -2.61 -9.00
C LYS A 99 -11.05 -3.75 -10.01
N SER A 100 -11.24 -5.01 -9.59
CA SER A 100 -11.04 -6.21 -10.42
C SER A 100 -9.63 -6.28 -11.03
N TRP A 101 -8.61 -5.89 -10.27
CA TRP A 101 -7.21 -6.08 -10.66
C TRP A 101 -6.72 -7.43 -10.15
N GLU A 102 -5.77 -8.02 -10.88
CA GLU A 102 -5.07 -9.21 -10.41
C GLU A 102 -3.93 -8.78 -9.49
N VAL A 103 -3.93 -9.30 -8.26
CA VAL A 103 -2.99 -8.94 -7.20
C VAL A 103 -1.99 -10.06 -6.99
N TYR A 104 -0.72 -9.73 -7.19
CA TYR A 104 0.42 -10.60 -6.92
C TYR A 104 1.15 -10.06 -5.70
N VAL A 105 1.51 -10.92 -4.76
CA VAL A 105 2.08 -10.50 -3.47
C VAL A 105 3.45 -11.14 -3.25
N CYS A 106 4.48 -10.30 -3.14
CA CYS A 106 5.84 -10.68 -2.82
C CYS A 106 6.18 -10.28 -1.39
N ILE A 107 6.58 -11.26 -0.56
CA ILE A 107 6.93 -11.04 0.86
C ILE A 107 8.44 -11.17 1.13
N ALA A 108 9.27 -11.07 0.08
CA ALA A 108 10.70 -11.38 0.14
C ALA A 108 11.56 -10.25 0.72
N GLY A 109 11.06 -9.01 0.73
CA GLY A 109 11.76 -7.85 1.27
C GLY A 109 11.20 -7.37 2.60
N GLY A 110 11.87 -6.38 3.19
CA GLY A 110 11.42 -5.70 4.40
C GLY A 110 11.72 -6.45 5.69
N ARG A 111 11.21 -5.91 6.80
CA ARG A 111 11.30 -6.57 8.11
C ARG A 111 10.42 -7.82 8.12
N LYS A 112 10.87 -8.89 8.76
CA LYS A 112 10.15 -10.19 8.82
C LYS A 112 8.70 -10.04 9.31
N ALA A 113 8.47 -9.13 10.25
CA ALA A 113 7.13 -8.82 10.74
C ALA A 113 6.21 -8.28 9.64
N MET A 114 6.71 -7.43 8.72
CA MET A 114 5.93 -6.96 7.57
C MET A 114 5.52 -8.10 6.65
N SER A 115 6.44 -9.03 6.34
CA SER A 115 6.15 -10.22 5.53
C SER A 115 5.07 -11.11 6.18
N ALA A 116 5.15 -11.29 7.50
CA ALA A 116 4.15 -12.05 8.26
C ALA A 116 2.78 -11.36 8.25
N LEU A 117 2.73 -10.05 8.51
CA LEU A 117 1.48 -9.30 8.50
C LEU A 117 0.87 -9.20 7.09
N LEU A 118 1.67 -9.04 6.03
CA LEU A 118 1.15 -9.01 4.66
C LEU A 118 0.57 -10.37 4.27
N THR A 119 1.19 -11.46 4.73
CA THR A 119 0.65 -12.82 4.59
C THR A 119 -0.72 -12.95 5.27
N LEU A 120 -0.88 -12.40 6.48
CA LEU A 120 -2.17 -12.38 7.18
C LEU A 120 -3.21 -11.50 6.46
N ALA A 121 -2.83 -10.32 5.96
CA ALA A 121 -3.71 -9.46 5.20
C ALA A 121 -4.23 -10.14 3.91
N VAL A 122 -3.38 -10.94 3.25
CA VAL A 122 -3.77 -11.78 2.10
C VAL A 122 -4.81 -12.83 2.48
N GLN A 123 -4.79 -13.36 3.70
CA GLN A 123 -5.87 -14.25 4.13
C GLN A 123 -7.21 -13.51 4.19
N PHE A 124 -7.24 -12.26 4.67
CA PHE A 124 -8.48 -11.49 4.78
C PHE A 124 -9.04 -11.00 3.46
N HIS A 125 -8.19 -10.61 2.51
CA HIS A 125 -8.66 -9.96 1.28
C HIS A 125 -8.37 -10.74 -0.01
N GLY A 126 -7.56 -11.79 0.05
CA GLY A 126 -7.18 -12.63 -1.08
C GLY A 126 -6.13 -11.99 -1.99
N ALA A 127 -5.56 -12.81 -2.87
CA ALA A 127 -4.66 -12.43 -3.96
C ALA A 127 -4.78 -13.47 -5.08
N GLN A 128 -4.11 -13.25 -6.22
CA GLN A 128 -3.93 -14.25 -7.27
C GLN A 128 -2.75 -15.17 -6.93
N ARG A 129 -1.71 -14.63 -6.31
CA ARG A 129 -0.53 -15.38 -5.88
C ARG A 129 0.14 -14.70 -4.71
N LEU A 130 0.51 -15.48 -3.70
CA LEU A 130 1.38 -15.06 -2.61
C LEU A 130 2.68 -15.87 -2.69
N PHE A 131 3.82 -15.20 -2.68
CA PHE A 131 5.10 -15.88 -2.86
C PHE A 131 6.28 -15.13 -2.22
N HIS A 132 7.36 -15.88 -2.02
CA HIS A 132 8.67 -15.38 -1.65
C HIS A 132 9.64 -15.63 -2.81
N VAL A 133 10.49 -14.66 -3.12
CA VAL A 133 11.54 -14.77 -4.13
C VAL A 133 12.81 -15.29 -3.47
N LEU A 134 13.49 -16.23 -4.11
CA LEU A 134 14.81 -16.70 -3.71
C LEU A 134 15.76 -16.64 -4.92
N VAL A 135 16.95 -16.12 -4.71
CA VAL A 135 18.06 -16.21 -5.66
C VAL A 135 18.97 -17.35 -5.22
N ALA A 136 19.31 -18.25 -6.14
CA ALA A 136 20.13 -19.43 -5.81
C ALA A 136 21.62 -19.10 -5.53
N ASP A 137 22.01 -17.83 -5.58
CA ASP A 137 23.38 -17.35 -5.59
C ASP A 137 23.58 -16.36 -4.43
N PRO A 138 24.20 -16.79 -3.31
CA PRO A 138 24.33 -15.96 -2.11
C PRO A 138 25.15 -14.68 -2.33
N GLU A 139 26.12 -14.71 -3.26
CA GLU A 139 26.91 -13.51 -3.58
C GLU A 139 26.03 -12.46 -4.27
N LEU A 140 25.14 -12.89 -5.17
CA LEU A 140 24.17 -11.99 -5.80
C LEU A 140 23.16 -11.42 -4.78
N GLU A 141 22.71 -12.24 -3.84
CA GLU A 141 21.83 -11.78 -2.75
C GLU A 141 22.53 -10.70 -1.90
N GLU A 142 23.79 -10.91 -1.55
CA GLU A 142 24.58 -9.95 -0.78
C GLU A 142 24.90 -8.68 -1.59
N GLU A 143 25.20 -8.81 -2.89
CA GLU A 143 25.40 -7.68 -3.81
C GLU A 143 24.11 -6.87 -4.01
N GLY A 144 22.94 -7.50 -3.88
CA GLY A 144 21.61 -6.91 -4.00
C GLY A 144 21.24 -5.95 -2.86
N HIS A 145 22.05 -5.87 -1.82
CA HIS A 145 21.88 -4.91 -0.74
C HIS A 145 22.13 -3.48 -1.24
N VAL A 146 21.21 -2.56 -0.91
CA VAL A 146 21.16 -1.18 -1.44
C VAL A 146 22.47 -0.40 -1.22
N LEU A 147 23.07 -0.54 -0.05
CA LEU A 147 24.33 0.15 0.29
C LEU A 147 25.50 -0.28 -0.60
N LYS A 148 25.46 -1.49 -1.17
CA LYS A 148 26.45 -1.95 -2.17
C LYS A 148 26.04 -1.52 -3.58
N LEU A 149 24.76 -1.68 -3.92
CA LEU A 149 24.21 -1.32 -5.22
C LEU A 149 24.46 0.15 -5.58
N ARG A 150 24.24 1.09 -4.65
CA ARG A 150 24.37 2.53 -4.93
C ARG A 150 25.78 2.96 -5.38
N ASN A 151 26.80 2.18 -5.02
CA ASN A 151 28.20 2.46 -5.36
C ASN A 151 28.64 1.79 -6.67
N LYS A 152 27.78 0.98 -7.29
CA LYS A 152 28.05 0.27 -8.54
C LYS A 152 27.72 1.16 -9.75
N THR A 153 28.37 0.88 -10.87
CA THR A 153 27.99 1.46 -12.16
C THR A 153 26.59 0.97 -12.57
N GLU A 154 25.92 1.70 -13.47
CA GLU A 154 24.62 1.30 -13.98
C GLU A 154 24.60 -0.12 -14.58
N LYS A 155 25.65 -0.48 -15.33
CA LYS A 155 25.76 -1.82 -15.93
C LYS A 155 25.82 -2.90 -14.86
N GLU A 156 26.54 -2.65 -13.77
CA GLU A 156 26.64 -3.56 -12.64
C GLU A 156 25.35 -3.61 -11.82
N GLN A 157 24.69 -2.47 -11.60
CA GLN A 157 23.36 -2.41 -10.97
C GLN A 157 22.36 -3.25 -11.77
N ASN A 158 22.31 -3.09 -13.09
CA ASN A 158 21.41 -3.88 -13.94
C ASN A 158 21.68 -5.39 -13.80
N ARG A 159 22.95 -5.81 -13.74
CA ARG A 159 23.32 -7.22 -13.57
C ARG A 159 22.85 -7.80 -12.23
N VAL A 160 22.92 -7.00 -11.17
CA VAL A 160 22.53 -7.44 -9.82
C VAL A 160 21.03 -7.40 -9.61
N LEU A 161 20.36 -6.36 -10.12
CA LEU A 161 18.89 -6.22 -10.03
C LEU A 161 18.15 -7.20 -10.95
N HIS A 162 18.79 -7.62 -12.05
CA HIS A 162 18.23 -8.55 -13.03
C HIS A 162 19.17 -9.74 -13.25
N PRO A 163 19.33 -10.62 -12.24
CA PRO A 163 20.05 -11.86 -12.46
C PRO A 163 19.30 -12.70 -13.50
N GLY A 164 20.02 -13.62 -14.17
CA GLY A 164 19.37 -14.52 -15.12
C GLY A 164 18.18 -15.23 -14.49
N VAL A 165 17.02 -15.21 -15.15
CA VAL A 165 15.73 -15.63 -14.57
C VAL A 165 15.72 -17.10 -14.12
N GLU A 166 16.60 -17.92 -14.67
CA GLU A 166 16.86 -19.29 -14.23
C GLU A 166 17.40 -19.38 -12.79
N LYS A 167 18.07 -18.34 -12.30
CA LYS A 167 18.55 -18.22 -10.91
C LYS A 167 17.45 -17.80 -9.94
N ILE A 168 16.34 -17.25 -10.44
CA ILE A 168 15.24 -16.72 -9.65
C ILE A 168 14.17 -17.80 -9.45
N LYS A 169 13.89 -18.12 -8.19
CA LYS A 169 12.86 -19.09 -7.79
C LYS A 169 11.75 -18.39 -7.03
N LEU A 170 10.49 -18.71 -7.37
CA LEU A 170 9.33 -18.30 -6.58
C LEU A 170 8.90 -19.46 -5.69
N VAL A 171 8.94 -19.26 -4.38
CA VAL A 171 8.33 -20.14 -3.40
C VAL A 171 6.90 -19.67 -3.20
N ASN A 172 5.93 -20.43 -3.67
CA ASN A 172 4.52 -20.11 -3.48
C ASN A 172 4.09 -20.43 -2.05
N LEU A 173 3.45 -19.47 -1.38
CA LEU A 173 2.84 -19.70 -0.08
C LEU A 173 1.34 -19.94 -0.28
N PRO A 174 0.81 -21.08 0.20
CA PRO A 174 -0.61 -21.36 0.09
C PRO A 174 -1.40 -20.45 1.04
N PHE A 175 -2.56 -19.99 0.58
CA PHE A 175 -3.54 -19.28 1.38
C PHE A 175 -4.94 -19.71 0.94
N ILE A 176 -5.92 -19.58 1.83
CA ILE A 176 -7.31 -19.99 1.55
C ILE A 176 -8.10 -18.78 1.07
N GLY A 177 -7.83 -17.59 1.62
CA GLY A 177 -8.60 -16.39 1.35
C GLY A 177 -9.97 -16.48 2.03
N ILE A 178 -10.04 -16.11 3.31
CA ILE A 178 -11.27 -16.13 4.10
C ILE A 178 -12.17 -14.92 3.83
N PHE A 179 -11.89 -14.16 2.76
CA PHE A 179 -12.62 -12.95 2.44
C PHE A 179 -14.15 -13.11 2.26
N PRO A 180 -14.68 -14.26 1.80
CA PRO A 180 -16.13 -14.45 1.72
C PRO A 180 -16.81 -14.47 3.10
N LEU A 181 -16.03 -14.77 4.16
CA LEU A 181 -16.51 -14.82 5.54
C LEU A 181 -16.33 -13.48 6.28
N MET A 182 -15.77 -12.43 5.64
CA MET A 182 -15.42 -11.19 6.35
C MET A 182 -16.61 -10.56 7.06
N SER A 183 -17.76 -10.47 6.41
CA SER A 183 -18.96 -9.86 7.01
C SER A 183 -19.40 -10.60 8.27
N GLU A 184 -19.33 -11.93 8.24
CA GLU A 184 -19.69 -12.78 9.37
C GLU A 184 -18.63 -12.74 10.48
N ILE A 185 -17.34 -12.71 10.12
CA ILE A 185 -16.24 -12.52 11.07
C ILE A 185 -16.39 -11.18 11.83
N VAL A 186 -16.68 -10.09 11.10
CA VAL A 186 -16.91 -8.78 11.70
C VAL A 186 -18.13 -8.79 12.62
N ALA A 187 -19.25 -9.37 12.17
CA ALA A 187 -20.46 -9.52 13.00
C ALA A 187 -20.19 -10.32 14.27
N GLY A 188 -19.51 -11.46 14.18
CA GLY A 188 -19.16 -12.30 15.33
C GLY A 188 -18.25 -11.57 16.32
N LEU A 189 -17.27 -10.80 15.83
CA LEU A 189 -16.41 -9.97 16.67
C LEU A 189 -17.15 -8.80 17.34
N LYS A 190 -18.31 -8.38 16.83
CA LYS A 190 -19.22 -7.41 17.47
C LYS A 190 -20.13 -8.04 18.51
N GLY A 191 -20.11 -9.36 18.65
CA GLY A 191 -21.03 -10.10 19.50
C GLY A 191 -22.40 -10.31 18.89
N GLU A 192 -22.54 -10.14 17.57
CA GLU A 192 -23.75 -10.49 16.84
C GLU A 192 -23.84 -12.02 16.66
N ASP A 193 -25.05 -12.52 16.39
CA ASP A 193 -25.27 -13.93 16.15
C ASP A 193 -24.74 -14.34 14.76
N VAL A 194 -23.94 -15.40 14.73
CA VAL A 194 -23.25 -15.90 13.53
C VAL A 194 -23.25 -17.42 13.54
N SER A 195 -22.89 -18.05 12.42
CA SER A 195 -22.80 -19.51 12.37
C SER A 195 -21.86 -20.04 13.45
N SER A 196 -22.19 -21.23 13.97
CA SER A 196 -21.34 -21.91 14.96
C SER A 196 -19.92 -22.11 14.44
N GLY A 197 -19.75 -22.37 13.14
CA GLY A 197 -18.44 -22.49 12.51
C GLY A 197 -17.58 -21.22 12.63
N VAL A 198 -18.14 -20.04 12.38
CA VAL A 198 -17.40 -18.78 12.56
C VAL A 198 -17.17 -18.49 14.05
N LYS A 199 -18.16 -18.72 14.91
CA LYS A 199 -18.02 -18.53 16.36
C LYS A 199 -16.92 -19.40 16.96
N ASP A 200 -16.87 -20.67 16.56
CA ASP A 200 -15.84 -21.62 16.98
C ASP A 200 -14.47 -21.21 16.44
N LEU A 201 -14.38 -20.78 15.17
CA LEU A 201 -13.14 -20.27 14.59
C LEU A 201 -12.61 -19.08 15.37
N LEU A 202 -13.45 -18.08 15.66
CA LEU A 202 -13.04 -16.90 16.42
C LEU A 202 -12.60 -17.26 17.84
N SER A 203 -13.28 -18.22 18.49
CA SER A 203 -12.96 -18.66 19.85
C SER A 203 -11.65 -19.46 19.90
N GLN A 204 -11.45 -20.39 18.97
CA GLN A 204 -10.22 -21.20 18.85
C GLN A 204 -8.98 -20.36 18.55
N ASN A 205 -9.14 -19.25 17.83
CA ASN A 205 -8.06 -18.30 17.55
C ASN A 205 -7.89 -17.24 18.64
N GLY A 206 -8.60 -17.37 19.78
CA GLY A 206 -8.49 -16.45 20.91
C GLY A 206 -9.00 -15.03 20.63
N LEU A 207 -9.85 -14.84 19.61
CA LEU A 207 -10.46 -13.56 19.26
C LEU A 207 -11.78 -13.33 20.00
N LEU A 208 -12.47 -14.40 20.36
CA LEU A 208 -13.62 -14.42 21.25
C LEU A 208 -13.34 -15.30 22.48
N SER A 209 -14.02 -14.99 23.57
CA SER A 209 -14.09 -15.78 24.80
C SER A 209 -15.50 -15.73 25.38
N ASP A 210 -15.76 -16.46 26.46
CA ASP A 210 -17.07 -16.43 27.16
C ASP A 210 -17.45 -15.01 27.63
N GLY A 211 -16.45 -14.15 27.89
CA GLY A 211 -16.64 -12.74 28.24
C GLY A 211 -16.81 -11.80 27.04
N GLY A 212 -16.96 -12.33 25.83
CA GLY A 212 -17.03 -11.56 24.58
C GLY A 212 -15.66 -11.39 23.90
N THR A 213 -15.54 -10.33 23.10
CA THR A 213 -14.38 -10.07 22.25
C THR A 213 -13.12 -9.76 23.06
N THR A 214 -12.07 -10.53 22.81
CA THR A 214 -10.78 -10.39 23.51
C THR A 214 -10.03 -9.13 23.07
N GLY A 215 -8.92 -8.81 23.74
CA GLY A 215 -8.03 -7.71 23.32
C GLY A 215 -7.55 -7.89 21.86
N LEU A 216 -7.09 -9.09 21.51
CA LEU A 216 -6.68 -9.43 20.15
C LEU A 216 -7.85 -9.35 19.16
N GLY A 217 -9.03 -9.84 19.56
CA GLY A 217 -10.25 -9.72 18.76
C GLY A 217 -10.63 -8.27 18.47
N LYS A 218 -10.46 -7.37 19.44
CA LYS A 218 -10.71 -5.92 19.26
C LYS A 218 -9.70 -5.28 18.31
N LEU A 219 -8.43 -5.70 18.34
CA LEU A 219 -7.41 -5.23 17.40
C LEU A 219 -7.77 -5.64 15.97
N VAL A 220 -8.12 -6.92 15.75
CA VAL A 220 -8.54 -7.43 14.44
C VAL A 220 -9.80 -6.72 13.97
N LEU A 221 -10.84 -6.64 14.81
CA LEU A 221 -12.08 -5.94 14.50
C LEU A 221 -11.81 -4.50 14.07
N GLY A 222 -10.97 -3.78 14.83
CA GLY A 222 -10.64 -2.39 14.55
C GLY A 222 -9.98 -2.20 13.18
N VAL A 223 -9.06 -3.09 12.78
CA VAL A 223 -8.45 -3.06 11.44
C VAL A 223 -9.53 -3.26 10.38
N LEU A 224 -10.35 -4.30 10.52
CA LEU A 224 -11.35 -4.67 9.53
C LEU A 224 -12.43 -3.60 9.37
N GLU A 225 -12.92 -3.02 10.47
CA GLU A 225 -13.90 -1.94 10.42
C GLU A 225 -13.33 -0.68 9.79
N ARG A 226 -12.10 -0.28 10.16
CA ARG A 226 -11.47 0.91 9.57
C ARG A 226 -11.22 0.76 8.09
N VAL A 227 -10.96 -0.46 7.63
CA VAL A 227 -10.84 -0.79 6.22
C VAL A 227 -12.24 -0.76 5.59
N GLU A 228 -13.21 -1.54 6.04
CA GLU A 228 -14.55 -1.60 5.40
C GLU A 228 -15.35 -0.28 5.47
N ALA A 229 -15.04 0.61 6.41
CA ALA A 229 -15.63 1.95 6.49
C ALA A 229 -15.08 2.94 5.44
N LEU A 230 -13.99 2.62 4.72
CA LEU A 230 -13.50 3.45 3.63
C LEU A 230 -14.48 3.41 2.44
N PRO A 231 -14.62 4.52 1.69
CA PRO A 231 -15.40 4.49 0.47
C PRO A 231 -14.85 3.48 -0.55
N ASP A 232 -15.72 2.96 -1.41
CA ASP A 232 -15.32 2.07 -2.50
C ASP A 232 -14.32 2.76 -3.44
N PRO A 233 -13.36 2.04 -4.05
CA PRO A 233 -12.48 2.65 -5.03
C PRO A 233 -13.27 3.16 -6.24
N ARG A 234 -12.81 4.25 -6.85
CA ARG A 234 -13.41 4.85 -8.05
C ARG A 234 -13.35 3.89 -9.24
N GLU A 235 -14.31 4.04 -10.13
CA GLU A 235 -14.25 3.50 -11.48
C GLU A 235 -13.29 4.34 -12.34
N GLY A 236 -12.48 3.69 -13.17
CA GLY A 236 -11.53 4.39 -14.04
C GLY A 236 -10.35 5.06 -13.32
N GLU A 237 -9.77 6.05 -13.99
CA GLU A 237 -8.66 6.89 -13.52
C GLU A 237 -9.16 8.12 -12.76
N CYS A 238 -8.29 8.75 -11.98
CA CYS A 238 -8.63 9.99 -11.28
C CYS A 238 -8.63 11.16 -12.26
N GLU A 239 -9.68 11.99 -12.24
CA GLU A 239 -9.72 13.22 -13.01
C GLU A 239 -8.89 14.31 -12.30
N ILE A 240 -7.78 14.74 -12.90
CA ILE A 240 -6.90 15.76 -12.32
C ILE A 240 -7.04 17.06 -13.12
N SER A 241 -7.57 18.10 -12.48
CA SER A 241 -7.80 19.43 -13.05
C SER A 241 -6.98 20.48 -12.31
N LEU A 242 -5.76 20.76 -12.80
CA LEU A 242 -4.84 21.72 -12.20
C LEU A 242 -4.87 23.06 -12.93
N ALA A 243 -4.63 24.16 -12.21
CA ALA A 243 -4.62 25.49 -12.80
C ALA A 243 -3.49 25.62 -13.84
N LYS A 244 -3.83 26.13 -15.04
CA LYS A 244 -2.87 26.32 -16.14
C LYS A 244 -1.96 27.56 -15.96
N LYS A 245 -2.37 28.54 -15.16
CA LYS A 245 -1.58 29.75 -14.87
C LYS A 245 -0.57 29.44 -13.78
N GLU A 246 0.69 29.36 -14.17
CA GLU A 246 1.91 29.19 -13.34
C GLU A 246 1.66 29.13 -11.83
N PRO A 247 1.32 27.94 -11.28
CA PRO A 247 1.58 27.71 -9.88
C PRO A 247 3.07 27.92 -9.70
N LYS A 248 3.50 28.70 -8.71
CA LYS A 248 4.92 28.88 -8.37
C LYS A 248 5.66 27.53 -8.19
N GLU A 249 4.93 26.42 -8.08
CA GLU A 249 5.41 25.04 -7.98
C GLU A 249 4.61 24.00 -8.80
N LYS A 250 4.41 24.24 -10.10
CA LYS A 250 3.64 23.32 -10.98
C LYS A 250 3.99 21.84 -10.82
N GLU A 251 5.28 21.51 -10.82
CA GLU A 251 5.76 20.11 -10.70
C GLU A 251 5.40 19.47 -9.37
N GLU A 252 5.53 20.18 -8.24
CA GLU A 252 5.17 19.66 -6.93
C GLU A 252 3.65 19.55 -6.77
N THR A 253 2.86 20.48 -7.32
CA THR A 253 1.40 20.36 -7.39
C THR A 253 0.98 19.11 -8.16
N GLU A 254 1.55 18.88 -9.34
CA GLU A 254 1.29 17.67 -10.13
C GLU A 254 1.70 16.40 -9.39
N LYS A 255 2.84 16.42 -8.69
CA LYS A 255 3.32 15.31 -7.89
C LYS A 255 2.36 14.99 -6.75
N TRP A 256 1.91 15.99 -6.00
CA TRP A 256 0.94 15.78 -4.93
C TRP A 256 -0.40 15.24 -5.43
N ALA A 257 -0.92 15.80 -6.53
CA ALA A 257 -2.17 15.31 -7.13
C ALA A 257 -2.05 13.84 -7.55
N LYS A 258 -0.94 13.45 -8.21
CA LYS A 258 -0.67 12.05 -8.57
C LYS A 258 -0.56 11.14 -7.35
N ARG A 259 0.13 11.57 -6.30
CA ARG A 259 0.26 10.80 -5.05
C ARG A 259 -1.08 10.58 -4.37
N LEU A 260 -1.90 11.62 -4.22
CA LEU A 260 -3.27 11.52 -3.70
C LEU A 260 -4.11 10.56 -4.55
N ALA A 261 -4.11 10.73 -5.87
CA ALA A 261 -4.88 9.91 -6.79
C ALA A 261 -4.49 8.43 -6.74
N ASN A 262 -3.21 8.11 -6.61
CA ASN A 262 -2.72 6.74 -6.55
C ASN A 262 -2.93 6.10 -5.17
N ARG A 263 -2.70 6.87 -4.10
CA ARG A 263 -2.82 6.41 -2.71
C ARG A 263 -4.26 6.14 -2.31
N PHE A 264 -5.17 7.04 -2.68
CA PHE A 264 -6.57 7.01 -2.26
C PHE A 264 -7.47 6.72 -3.45
N LEU A 265 -7.76 5.44 -3.67
CA LEU A 265 -8.53 5.02 -4.83
C LEU A 265 -9.97 5.51 -4.81
N PHE A 266 -10.50 5.94 -3.66
CA PHE A 266 -11.82 6.57 -3.54
C PHE A 266 -11.88 8.02 -4.05
N ILE A 267 -10.76 8.68 -4.35
CA ILE A 267 -10.76 10.05 -4.90
C ILE A 267 -11.07 10.01 -6.40
N LYS A 268 -12.26 10.44 -6.80
CA LYS A 268 -12.70 10.52 -8.20
C LYS A 268 -12.02 11.65 -8.96
N ARG A 269 -11.96 12.83 -8.35
CA ARG A 269 -11.49 14.07 -9.00
C ARG A 269 -10.69 14.92 -8.03
N ILE A 270 -9.62 15.53 -8.54
CA ILE A 270 -8.77 16.48 -7.84
C ILE A 270 -8.80 17.81 -8.61
N GLU A 271 -9.19 18.88 -7.93
CA GLU A 271 -9.22 20.24 -8.47
C GLU A 271 -8.28 21.13 -7.65
N ASP A 272 -7.40 21.87 -8.33
CA ASP A 272 -6.58 22.91 -7.69
C ASP A 272 -7.46 24.11 -7.32
N ILE A 273 -7.42 24.49 -6.05
CA ILE A 273 -8.18 25.63 -5.51
C ILE A 273 -7.27 26.75 -4.97
N GLY A 274 -5.95 26.60 -5.08
CA GLY A 274 -4.98 27.50 -4.46
C GLY A 274 -4.97 27.45 -2.93
N TRP A 275 -4.08 28.22 -2.30
CA TRP A 275 -3.95 28.29 -0.84
C TRP A 275 -4.56 29.58 -0.27
N LYS A 276 -5.21 29.46 0.89
CA LYS A 276 -5.72 30.58 1.69
C LYS A 276 -5.26 30.43 3.15
N GLU A 277 -4.76 31.51 3.74
CA GLU A 277 -4.22 31.53 5.10
C GLU A 277 -5.32 31.30 6.15
N GLY A 278 -5.08 30.39 7.11
CA GLY A 278 -5.94 30.18 8.28
C GLY A 278 -6.99 29.06 8.19
N GLU A 279 -7.05 28.27 7.11
CA GLU A 279 -8.05 27.21 6.95
C GLU A 279 -7.58 25.84 7.49
N SER A 280 -8.51 25.11 8.13
CA SER A 280 -8.34 23.74 8.62
C SER A 280 -7.81 22.81 7.53
N ARG A 281 -6.96 21.83 7.91
CA ARG A 281 -6.20 20.98 6.97
C ARG A 281 -7.08 20.11 6.08
N VAL A 282 -8.21 19.63 6.59
CA VAL A 282 -9.27 19.05 5.79
C VAL A 282 -10.64 19.62 6.19
N LYS A 283 -11.45 20.01 5.20
CA LYS A 283 -12.86 20.44 5.41
C LYS A 283 -13.79 19.54 4.62
N VAL A 284 -14.89 19.15 5.25
CA VAL A 284 -15.96 18.34 4.65
C VAL A 284 -17.08 19.25 4.15
N GLU A 285 -17.43 19.13 2.88
CA GLU A 285 -18.60 19.79 2.27
C GLU A 285 -19.24 18.77 1.32
N GLU A 286 -20.55 18.49 1.38
CA GLU A 286 -21.32 17.54 0.53
C GLU A 286 -20.53 16.72 -0.54
N ASN A 287 -19.88 15.61 -0.12
CA ASN A 287 -19.02 14.67 -0.91
C ASN A 287 -17.62 15.15 -1.34
N PHE A 288 -17.25 16.36 -0.96
CA PHE A 288 -15.95 16.97 -1.18
C PHE A 288 -15.12 17.00 0.10
N LEU A 289 -13.82 16.78 -0.07
CA LEU A 289 -12.81 17.06 0.94
C LEU A 289 -11.90 18.16 0.41
N THR A 290 -11.77 19.26 1.13
CA THR A 290 -10.77 20.28 0.81
C THR A 290 -9.51 19.96 1.59
N VAL A 291 -8.36 19.77 0.95
CA VAL A 291 -7.09 19.40 1.61
C VAL A 291 -6.01 20.43 1.35
N PHE A 292 -5.19 20.71 2.36
CA PHE A 292 -4.04 21.62 2.25
C PHE A 292 -2.71 20.91 2.55
N LEU A 293 -1.83 20.90 1.55
CA LEU A 293 -0.54 20.24 1.55
C LEU A 293 0.62 21.24 1.64
N PRO A 294 1.78 20.86 2.20
CA PRO A 294 2.95 21.72 2.20
C PRO A 294 3.49 21.93 0.78
N GLY A 295 3.80 23.18 0.43
CA GLY A 295 4.64 23.51 -0.73
C GLY A 295 6.10 23.71 -0.32
N ARG A 296 7.05 23.63 -1.25
CA ARG A 296 8.48 23.90 -0.96
C ARG A 296 8.79 25.39 -0.90
N LYS A 297 8.07 26.20 -1.68
CA LYS A 297 8.25 27.65 -1.91
C LYS A 297 6.97 28.45 -1.76
N VAL A 298 5.83 27.78 -1.54
CA VAL A 298 4.52 28.41 -1.32
C VAL A 298 3.95 28.01 0.03
N GLN A 299 3.13 28.90 0.61
CA GLN A 299 2.53 28.70 1.94
C GLN A 299 1.59 27.47 2.01
N GLY A 300 1.19 26.91 0.86
CA GLY A 300 0.62 25.57 0.73
C GLY A 300 0.07 25.31 -0.67
N ILE A 301 -0.29 24.06 -0.94
CA ILE A 301 -1.00 23.61 -2.14
C ILE A 301 -2.39 23.13 -1.70
N GLY A 302 -3.44 23.75 -2.21
CA GLY A 302 -4.83 23.43 -1.86
C GLY A 302 -5.51 22.61 -2.95
N PHE A 303 -6.17 21.51 -2.57
CA PHE A 303 -6.98 20.71 -3.46
C PHE A 303 -8.40 20.54 -2.94
N ARG A 304 -9.36 20.55 -3.86
CA ARG A 304 -10.69 19.99 -3.64
C ARG A 304 -10.73 18.58 -4.20
N LEU A 305 -11.11 17.62 -3.37
CA LEU A 305 -11.18 16.19 -3.68
C LEU A 305 -12.64 15.77 -3.74
N THR A 306 -13.11 15.29 -4.88
CA THR A 306 -14.42 14.63 -4.99
C THR A 306 -14.25 13.15 -4.68
N THR A 307 -15.01 12.59 -3.74
CA THR A 307 -14.87 11.19 -3.30
C THR A 307 -15.98 10.28 -3.85
N THR A 308 -15.82 8.98 -3.65
CA THR A 308 -16.86 7.95 -3.87
C THR A 308 -17.74 7.71 -2.64
N ALA A 309 -17.56 8.47 -1.55
CA ALA A 309 -18.34 8.31 -0.32
C ALA A 309 -19.84 8.40 -0.61
N LYS A 310 -20.61 7.47 -0.03
CA LYS A 310 -22.08 7.40 -0.16
C LYS A 310 -22.79 7.79 1.14
N THR A 311 -22.05 7.87 2.24
CA THR A 311 -22.55 8.20 3.58
C THR A 311 -21.62 9.19 4.25
N GLU A 312 -22.14 9.92 5.24
CA GLU A 312 -21.34 10.84 6.06
C GLU A 312 -20.18 10.10 6.75
N GLY A 313 -20.45 8.93 7.33
CA GLY A 313 -19.40 8.12 7.98
C GLY A 313 -18.29 7.66 7.03
N GLN A 314 -18.59 7.38 5.76
CA GLN A 314 -17.55 7.10 4.76
C GLN A 314 -16.71 8.35 4.43
N LEU A 315 -17.35 9.52 4.40
CA LEU A 315 -16.68 10.78 4.11
C LEU A 315 -15.78 11.22 5.28
N GLU A 316 -16.24 11.08 6.52
CA GLU A 316 -15.44 11.27 7.73
C GLU A 316 -14.25 10.30 7.77
N ARG A 317 -14.49 9.01 7.47
CA ARG A 317 -13.40 8.03 7.43
C ARG A 317 -12.35 8.35 6.36
N ALA A 318 -12.79 8.82 5.19
CA ALA A 318 -11.91 9.26 4.11
C ALA A 318 -11.09 10.49 4.53
N MET A 319 -11.72 11.45 5.22
CA MET A 319 -11.04 12.60 5.81
C MET A 319 -9.94 12.16 6.78
N ASP A 320 -10.27 11.32 7.76
CA ASP A 320 -9.31 10.83 8.76
C ASP A 320 -8.11 10.12 8.12
N GLU A 321 -8.37 9.31 7.08
CA GLU A 321 -7.33 8.58 6.38
C GLU A 321 -6.39 9.51 5.61
N ILE A 322 -6.94 10.53 4.95
CA ILE A 322 -6.14 11.52 4.24
C ILE A 322 -5.35 12.39 5.23
N GLU A 323 -5.98 12.84 6.32
CA GLU A 323 -5.30 13.63 7.36
C GLU A 323 -4.11 12.89 7.95
N ARG A 324 -4.31 11.62 8.35
CA ARG A 324 -3.23 10.76 8.87
C ARG A 324 -2.09 10.61 7.89
N TRP A 325 -2.38 10.50 6.59
CA TRP A 325 -1.34 10.44 5.57
C TRP A 325 -0.60 11.76 5.43
N ILE A 326 -1.31 12.89 5.35
CA ILE A 326 -0.71 14.23 5.24
C ILE A 326 0.21 14.53 6.43
N GLU A 327 -0.16 14.10 7.64
CA GLU A 327 0.67 14.30 8.83
C GLU A 327 2.00 13.55 8.76
N LYS A 328 2.02 12.36 8.16
CA LYS A 328 3.25 11.57 7.96
C LYS A 328 4.14 12.22 6.90
N GLU A 329 3.53 12.70 5.83
CA GLU A 329 4.23 13.37 4.73
C GLU A 329 4.91 14.70 5.09
N LYS A 330 4.60 15.28 6.27
CA LYS A 330 5.23 16.51 6.77
C LYS A 330 6.51 16.26 7.58
N ARG A 331 6.80 15.02 7.96
CA ARG A 331 7.93 14.65 8.83
C ARG A 331 9.17 14.29 8.01
#